data_AF-A0A5T0UN90-F1
#
_entry.id   AF-A0A5T0UN90-F1
#
_cell.length_a   1.000
_cell.length_b   1.000
_cell.length_c   1.000
_cell.angle_alpha   90.00
_cell.angle_beta   90.00
_cell.angle_gamma   90.00
#
_symmetry.space_group_name_H-M   'P 1'
#
loop_
_entity.id
_entity.type
_entity.pdbx_description
1 polymer ?
#
loop_
_entity_poly.entity_id
_entity_poly.type
_entity_poly.pdbx_seq_one_letter_code
_entity_poly.pdbx_strand_id
1 'polypeptide(L)'
;KFEHVLFLGAGLFTKQTHAYTLKQLDLPKDTRLLSYQGNFDYQKQTLALIAKDAPNVGATDNEEYAKYLAKTLYDLTAKNHCQTMILFNSLDELERTYEYLAVLGLTKEREVLAQGVNGSPEKLKKRFILNQNQTAILLATGTFFEGIDLPEKLLELLVIVRLPFQAPNTLFNQVRYERARQVGEDPFT
;
A
#
# COMPACT_ATOMS: atom_id res chain seq x y z
N LYS A 1 -7.26 14.90 -33.78
CA LYS A 1 -7.69 15.44 -32.47
C LYS A 1 -8.95 14.65 -32.08
N PHE A 2 -9.03 14.06 -30.89
CA PHE A 2 -10.26 13.38 -30.48
C PHE A 2 -11.34 14.43 -30.23
N GLU A 3 -12.54 14.23 -30.78
CA GLU A 3 -13.67 15.15 -30.60
C GLU A 3 -14.28 15.04 -29.20
N HIS A 4 -14.21 13.85 -28.61
CA HIS A 4 -14.63 13.57 -27.25
C HIS A 4 -13.60 12.65 -26.56
N VAL A 5 -13.23 12.98 -25.32
CA VAL A 5 -12.30 12.20 -24.50
C VAL A 5 -13.07 11.63 -23.33
N LEU A 6 -12.96 10.31 -23.13
CA LEU A 6 -13.56 9.60 -22.01
C LEU A 6 -12.45 9.08 -21.08
N PHE A 7 -12.48 9.50 -19.82
CA PHE A 7 -11.61 8.97 -18.78
C PHE A 7 -12.35 7.88 -17.99
N LEU A 8 -11.73 6.70 -17.85
CA LEU A 8 -12.29 5.55 -17.15
C LEU A 8 -11.29 5.06 -16.10
N GLY A 9 -11.77 4.80 -14.88
CA GLY A 9 -10.95 4.22 -13.82
C GLY A 9 -11.74 3.97 -12.53
N ALA A 10 -11.37 2.93 -11.79
CA ALA A 10 -12.06 2.50 -10.57
C ALA A 10 -11.94 3.50 -9.40
N GLY A 11 -10.85 4.28 -9.35
CA GLY A 11 -10.60 5.30 -8.32
C GLY A 11 -10.43 6.71 -8.88
N LEU A 12 -10.83 6.95 -10.13
CA LEU A 12 -10.58 8.23 -10.82
C LEU A 12 -11.24 9.42 -10.11
N PHE A 13 -12.44 9.19 -9.57
CA PHE A 13 -13.20 10.20 -8.85
C PHE A 13 -13.82 9.62 -7.58
N THR A 14 -13.57 10.29 -6.46
CA THR A 14 -14.39 10.16 -5.25
C THR A 14 -15.16 11.46 -5.03
N LYS A 15 -16.20 11.43 -4.19
CA LYS A 15 -16.94 12.65 -3.85
C LYS A 15 -16.01 13.72 -3.25
N GLN A 16 -14.99 13.31 -2.49
CA GLN A 16 -14.03 14.21 -1.85
C GLN A 16 -12.97 14.73 -2.84
N THR A 17 -12.54 13.92 -3.80
CA THR A 17 -11.43 14.27 -4.71
C THR A 17 -11.87 14.88 -6.03
N HIS A 18 -13.18 14.99 -6.29
CA HIS A 18 -13.71 15.48 -7.57
C HIS A 18 -13.10 16.80 -8.04
N ALA A 19 -13.18 17.84 -7.19
CA ALA A 19 -12.68 19.17 -7.54
C ALA A 19 -11.15 19.17 -7.73
N TYR A 20 -10.45 18.37 -6.93
CA TYR A 20 -9.01 18.17 -7.06
C TYR A 20 -8.65 17.54 -8.42
N THR A 21 -9.30 16.44 -8.79
CA THR A 21 -9.02 15.73 -10.06
C THR A 21 -9.29 16.62 -11.26
N LEU A 22 -10.40 17.37 -11.28
CA LEU A 22 -10.69 18.30 -12.38
C LEU A 22 -9.62 19.41 -12.49
N LYS A 23 -9.20 19.99 -11.35
CA LYS A 23 -8.12 21.00 -11.31
C LYS A 23 -6.79 20.42 -11.81
N GLN A 24 -6.45 19.18 -11.43
CA GLN A 24 -5.20 18.54 -11.87
C GLN A 24 -5.18 18.18 -13.35
N LEU A 25 -6.34 17.80 -13.92
CA LEU A 25 -6.47 17.43 -15.33
C LEU A 25 -6.82 18.62 -16.25
N ASP A 26 -6.92 19.83 -15.69
CA ASP A 26 -7.35 21.05 -16.39
C ASP A 26 -8.70 20.88 -17.10
N LEU A 27 -9.65 20.23 -16.42
CA LEU A 27 -10.97 19.95 -16.95
C LEU A 27 -12.00 20.99 -16.46
N PRO A 28 -12.99 21.35 -17.29
CA PRO A 28 -14.09 22.22 -16.88
C PRO A 28 -14.85 21.69 -15.66
N LYS A 29 -15.33 22.60 -14.80
CA LYS A 29 -16.06 22.24 -13.57
C LYS A 29 -17.38 21.51 -13.84
N ASP A 30 -17.95 21.69 -15.03
CA ASP A 30 -19.17 21.06 -15.52
C ASP A 30 -18.91 19.75 -16.29
N THR A 31 -17.68 19.21 -16.23
CA THR A 31 -17.34 17.92 -16.83
C THR A 31 -18.29 16.84 -16.31
N ARG A 32 -18.94 16.12 -17.25
CA ARG A 32 -19.88 15.07 -16.91
C ARG A 32 -19.15 13.91 -16.21
N LEU A 33 -19.63 13.57 -15.02
CA LEU A 33 -19.12 12.47 -14.23
C LEU A 33 -20.19 11.40 -14.04
N LEU A 34 -19.82 10.15 -14.31
CA LEU A 34 -20.64 8.98 -14.04
C LEU A 34 -19.89 8.08 -13.06
N SER A 35 -20.53 7.74 -11.95
CA SER A 35 -19.99 6.84 -10.94
C SER A 35 -20.94 5.65 -10.79
N TYR A 36 -20.38 4.45 -10.88
CA TYR A 36 -21.10 3.20 -10.68
C TYR A 36 -20.65 2.61 -9.35
N GLN A 37 -21.60 2.16 -8.54
CA GLN A 37 -21.28 1.47 -7.29
C GLN A 37 -20.67 0.10 -7.60
N GLY A 38 -19.65 -0.29 -6.85
CA GLY A 38 -19.10 -1.64 -6.92
C GLY A 38 -20.09 -2.66 -6.39
N ASN A 39 -19.98 -3.91 -6.85
CA ASN A 39 -20.86 -5.01 -6.43
C ASN A 39 -20.39 -5.72 -5.12
N PHE A 40 -19.47 -5.12 -4.37
CA PHE A 40 -18.88 -5.72 -3.17
C PHE A 40 -19.58 -5.25 -1.89
N ASP A 41 -19.88 -6.19 -0.99
CA ASP A 41 -20.47 -5.92 0.32
C ASP A 41 -19.35 -5.86 1.37
N TYR A 42 -18.59 -4.75 1.39
CA TYR A 42 -17.45 -4.58 2.29
C TYR A 42 -17.81 -4.71 3.77
N GLN A 43 -19.06 -4.43 4.17
CA GLN A 43 -19.50 -4.58 5.55
C GLN A 43 -19.50 -6.05 6.00
N LYS A 44 -19.71 -6.99 5.07
CA LYS A 44 -19.69 -8.43 5.34
C LYS A 44 -18.41 -9.12 4.88
N GLN A 45 -17.71 -8.53 3.92
CA GLN A 45 -16.54 -9.14 3.25
C GLN A 45 -15.19 -8.63 3.77
N THR A 46 -15.17 -7.64 4.66
CA THR A 46 -13.91 -7.04 5.13
C THR A 46 -13.97 -6.64 6.59
N LEU A 47 -12.91 -6.95 7.33
CA LEU A 47 -12.64 -6.41 8.66
C LEU A 47 -11.44 -5.46 8.58
N ALA A 48 -11.65 -4.18 8.87
CA ALA A 48 -10.59 -3.18 8.94
C ALA A 48 -10.18 -2.94 10.39
N LEU A 49 -8.88 -3.08 10.69
CA LEU A 49 -8.30 -2.88 12.01
C LEU A 49 -7.22 -1.80 11.95
N ILE A 50 -7.12 -1.00 13.02
CA ILE A 50 -6.11 0.06 13.15
C ILE A 50 -5.40 -0.14 14.48
N ALA A 51 -4.07 -0.31 14.43
CA ALA A 51 -3.22 -0.30 15.61
C ALA A 51 -3.18 1.13 16.20
N LYS A 52 -3.61 1.28 17.45
CA LYS A 52 -3.67 2.58 18.14
C LYS A 52 -2.44 2.85 19.02
N ASP A 53 -1.61 1.82 19.18
CA ASP A 53 -0.44 1.73 20.04
C ASP A 53 0.87 1.64 19.24
N ALA A 54 0.79 1.86 17.91
CA ALA A 54 1.98 1.87 17.05
C ALA A 54 2.89 3.06 17.40
N PRO A 55 4.23 2.88 17.38
CA PRO A 55 5.17 3.97 17.55
C PRO A 55 5.00 5.04 16.48
N ASN A 56 5.35 6.29 16.82
CA ASN A 56 5.32 7.38 15.85
C ASN A 56 6.52 7.27 14.90
N VAL A 57 6.26 6.98 13.63
CA VAL A 57 7.30 6.75 12.60
C VAL A 57 8.26 7.93 12.41
N GLY A 58 7.87 9.15 12.78
CA GLY A 58 8.75 10.32 12.70
C GLY A 58 9.60 10.56 13.96
N ALA A 59 9.28 9.92 15.07
CA ALA A 59 9.94 10.13 16.37
C ALA A 59 10.68 8.88 16.88
N THR A 60 10.51 7.73 16.24
CA THR A 60 11.16 6.46 16.57
C THR A 60 12.30 6.19 15.59
N ASP A 61 13.40 5.62 16.10
CA ASP A 61 14.51 5.19 15.27
C ASP A 61 14.08 4.08 14.29
N ASN A 62 14.68 4.05 13.10
CA ASN A 62 14.32 3.10 12.05
C ASN A 62 14.52 1.64 12.49
N GLU A 63 15.57 1.34 13.27
CA GLU A 63 15.82 -0.03 13.77
C GLU A 63 14.80 -0.43 14.84
N GLU A 64 14.45 0.48 15.74
CA GLU A 64 13.41 0.23 16.74
C GLU A 64 12.05 0.01 16.09
N TYR A 65 11.72 0.81 15.07
CA TYR A 65 10.48 0.66 14.31
C TYR A 65 10.44 -0.67 13.57
N ALA A 66 11.54 -1.08 12.91
CA ALA A 66 11.64 -2.38 12.24
C ALA A 66 11.48 -3.55 13.22
N LYS A 67 12.03 -3.47 14.44
CA LYS A 67 11.83 -4.49 15.49
C LYS A 67 10.38 -4.55 15.94
N TYR A 68 9.74 -3.40 16.15
CA TYR A 68 8.32 -3.32 16.47
C TYR A 68 7.46 -3.97 15.38
N LEU A 69 7.71 -3.63 14.11
CA LEU A 69 7.02 -4.22 12.97
C LEU A 69 7.23 -5.74 12.94
N ALA A 70 8.46 -6.20 13.00
CA ALA A 70 8.77 -7.63 12.95
C ALA A 70 8.07 -8.40 14.08
N LYS A 71 8.09 -7.87 15.32
CA LYS A 71 7.42 -8.50 16.45
C LYS A 71 5.90 -8.57 16.24
N THR A 72 5.30 -7.45 15.84
CA THR A 72 3.85 -7.36 15.59
C THR A 72 3.41 -8.28 14.46
N LEU A 73 4.16 -8.28 13.35
CA LEU A 73 3.90 -9.12 12.19
C LEU A 73 4.10 -10.60 12.52
N TYR A 74 5.12 -10.96 13.31
CA TYR A 74 5.29 -12.33 13.81
C TYR A 74 4.05 -12.77 14.61
N ASP A 75 3.63 -11.97 15.59
CA ASP A 75 2.50 -12.33 16.46
C ASP A 75 1.18 -12.45 15.69
N LEU A 76 0.98 -11.62 14.66
CA LEU A 76 -0.17 -11.69 13.76
C LEU A 76 -0.12 -12.93 12.85
N THR A 77 1.02 -13.19 12.23
CA THR A 77 1.13 -14.21 11.16
C THR A 77 1.43 -15.61 11.67
N ALA A 78 2.03 -15.76 12.85
CA ALA A 78 2.22 -17.05 13.51
C ALA A 78 0.88 -17.61 14.02
N LYS A 79 -0.07 -16.74 14.39
CA LYS A 79 -1.42 -17.17 14.84
C LYS A 79 -2.40 -17.36 13.68
N ASN A 80 -2.14 -16.76 12.52
CA ASN A 80 -3.04 -16.76 11.37
C ASN A 80 -2.34 -17.31 10.12
N HIS A 81 -2.53 -18.59 9.83
CA HIS A 81 -1.94 -19.31 8.70
C HIS A 81 -2.76 -19.09 7.41
N CYS A 82 -2.83 -17.85 6.95
CA CYS A 82 -3.58 -17.44 5.76
C CYS A 82 -2.69 -16.67 4.78
N GLN A 83 -3.09 -16.59 3.52
CA GLN A 83 -2.28 -15.93 2.51
C GLN A 83 -2.20 -14.42 2.77
N THR A 84 -1.00 -13.92 3.06
CA THR A 84 -0.80 -12.59 3.64
C THR A 84 0.08 -11.73 2.75
N MET A 85 -0.32 -10.48 2.51
CA MET A 85 0.51 -9.45 1.87
C MET A 85 0.75 -8.29 2.83
N ILE A 86 2.00 -7.86 2.94
CA ILE A 86 2.46 -6.80 3.83
C ILE A 86 3.14 -5.74 2.97
N LEU A 87 2.56 -4.54 2.94
CA LEU A 87 2.98 -3.43 2.10
C LEU A 87 3.79 -2.42 2.90
N PHE A 88 5.00 -2.14 2.41
CA PHE A 88 5.98 -1.21 2.96
C PHE A 88 6.16 0.01 2.06
N ASN A 89 6.52 1.15 2.63
CA ASN A 89 6.77 2.38 1.86
C ASN A 89 8.17 2.45 1.25
N SER A 90 9.12 1.62 1.72
CA SER A 90 10.48 1.54 1.18
C SER A 90 11.03 0.11 1.21
N LEU A 91 11.98 -0.19 0.34
CA LEU A 91 12.71 -1.47 0.35
C LEU A 91 13.57 -1.61 1.61
N ASP A 92 14.16 -0.52 2.08
CA ASP A 92 15.03 -0.50 3.25
C ASP A 92 14.28 -0.91 4.54
N GLU A 93 13.06 -0.42 4.76
CA GLU A 93 12.21 -0.82 5.90
C GLU A 93 11.77 -2.30 5.79
N LEU A 94 11.46 -2.74 4.57
CA LEU A 94 11.08 -4.11 4.25
C LEU A 94 12.24 -5.07 4.55
N GLU A 95 13.45 -4.77 4.09
CA GLU A 95 14.64 -5.60 4.27
C GLU A 95 15.00 -5.74 5.74
N ARG A 96 15.06 -4.64 6.51
CA ARG A 96 15.29 -4.69 7.97
C ARG A 96 14.23 -5.54 8.67
N THR A 97 12.96 -5.32 8.34
CA THR A 97 11.86 -6.08 8.96
C THR A 97 11.96 -7.57 8.62
N TYR A 98 12.32 -7.92 7.38
CA TYR A 98 12.54 -9.30 6.97
C TYR A 98 13.66 -9.99 7.77
N GLU A 99 14.79 -9.30 8.00
CA GLU A 99 15.89 -9.83 8.79
C GLU A 99 15.46 -10.16 10.22
N TYR A 100 14.74 -9.26 10.88
CA TYR A 100 14.20 -9.52 12.22
C TYR A 100 13.16 -10.64 12.24
N LEU A 101 12.30 -10.75 11.21
CA LEU A 101 11.36 -11.87 11.08
C LEU A 101 12.09 -13.21 10.92
N ALA A 102 13.23 -13.23 10.21
CA ALA A 102 14.06 -14.42 10.10
C ALA A 102 14.71 -14.81 11.44
N VAL A 103 15.18 -13.83 12.21
CA VAL A 103 15.70 -14.05 13.58
C VAL A 103 14.63 -14.59 14.51
N LEU A 104 13.40 -14.08 14.42
CA LEU A 104 12.24 -14.59 15.17
C LEU A 104 11.80 -16.00 14.72
N GLY A 105 12.34 -16.52 13.62
CA GLY A 105 12.08 -17.87 13.13
C GLY A 105 10.93 -18.00 12.15
N LEU A 106 10.23 -16.91 11.79
CA LEU A 106 9.05 -16.98 10.92
C LEU A 106 9.37 -17.58 9.55
N THR A 107 10.57 -17.30 9.02
CA THR A 107 11.01 -17.82 7.71
C THR A 107 11.26 -19.34 7.71
N LYS A 108 11.34 -19.96 8.90
CA LYS A 108 11.42 -21.42 9.06
C LYS A 108 10.02 -22.05 9.18
N GLU A 109 9.05 -21.28 9.66
CA GLU A 109 7.67 -21.72 9.88
C GLU A 109 6.80 -21.52 8.64
N ARG A 110 7.02 -20.44 7.88
CA ARG A 110 6.22 -20.04 6.73
C ARG A 110 7.09 -19.59 5.56
N GLU A 111 6.57 -19.76 4.35
CA GLU A 111 7.22 -19.20 3.15
C GLU A 111 7.05 -17.67 3.17
N VAL A 112 8.13 -16.96 3.51
CA VAL A 112 8.21 -15.50 3.45
C VAL A 112 8.92 -15.09 2.16
N LEU A 113 8.25 -14.25 1.37
CA LEU A 113 8.66 -13.75 0.08
C LEU A 113 8.89 -12.23 0.19
N ALA A 114 10.14 -11.80 0.26
CA ALA A 114 10.50 -10.40 0.39
C ALA A 114 11.05 -9.81 -0.93
N GLN A 115 10.45 -8.71 -1.38
CA GLN A 115 10.95 -7.93 -2.51
C GLN A 115 12.35 -7.41 -2.24
N GLY A 116 13.25 -7.54 -3.22
CA GLY A 116 14.67 -7.18 -3.06
C GLY A 116 15.52 -8.31 -2.49
N VAL A 117 14.96 -9.14 -1.60
CA VAL A 117 15.67 -10.24 -0.95
C VAL A 117 15.50 -11.58 -1.68
N ASN A 118 14.26 -11.96 -1.99
CA ASN A 118 13.94 -13.28 -2.57
C ASN A 118 13.68 -13.23 -4.09
N GLY A 119 13.77 -12.04 -4.71
CA GLY A 119 13.68 -11.86 -6.15
C GLY A 119 12.96 -10.59 -6.59
N SER A 120 12.76 -10.48 -7.91
CA SER A 120 12.02 -9.38 -8.52
C SER A 120 10.53 -9.43 -8.20
N PRO A 121 9.81 -8.28 -8.25
CA PRO A 121 8.36 -8.22 -8.06
C PRO A 121 7.58 -9.27 -8.84
N GLU A 122 7.88 -9.45 -10.13
CA GLU A 122 7.19 -10.43 -10.99
C GLU A 122 7.41 -11.87 -10.52
N LYS A 123 8.64 -12.22 -10.11
CA LYS A 123 8.97 -13.55 -9.62
C LYS A 123 8.24 -13.83 -8.31
N LEU A 124 8.19 -12.85 -7.42
CA LEU A 124 7.52 -12.99 -6.13
C LEU A 124 6.00 -13.08 -6.30
N LYS A 125 5.40 -12.27 -7.18
CA LYS A 125 3.98 -12.39 -7.53
C LYS A 125 3.65 -13.80 -8.03
N LYS A 126 4.44 -14.33 -8.96
CA LYS A 126 4.25 -15.70 -9.48
C LYS A 126 4.36 -16.75 -8.36
N ARG A 127 5.39 -16.67 -7.51
CA ARG A 127 5.56 -17.61 -6.38
C ARG A 127 4.42 -17.53 -5.38
N PHE A 128 3.97 -16.31 -5.06
CA PHE A 128 2.85 -16.07 -4.16
C PHE A 128 1.56 -16.70 -4.70
N ILE A 129 1.26 -16.52 -6.00
CA ILE A 129 0.08 -17.12 -6.65
C ILE A 129 0.17 -18.65 -6.71
N LEU A 130 1.36 -19.20 -6.96
CA LEU A 130 1.57 -20.64 -7.13
C LEU A 130 1.73 -21.39 -5.79
N ASN A 131 1.70 -20.71 -4.65
CA ASN A 131 1.80 -21.35 -3.34
C ASN A 131 0.55 -22.21 -3.07
N GLN A 132 0.70 -23.53 -3.16
CA GLN A 132 -0.40 -24.49 -3.06
C GLN A 132 -1.09 -24.51 -1.70
N ASN A 133 -0.35 -24.17 -0.64
CA ASN A 133 -0.88 -24.18 0.73
C ASN A 133 -1.66 -22.91 1.06
N GLN A 134 -1.60 -21.88 0.21
CA GLN A 134 -2.22 -20.58 0.43
C GLN A 134 -1.84 -19.95 1.78
N THR A 135 -0.59 -20.15 2.21
CA THR A 135 -0.07 -19.65 3.49
C THR A 135 1.25 -18.89 3.33
N ALA A 136 1.56 -18.42 2.12
CA ALA A 136 2.72 -17.56 1.91
C ALA A 136 2.51 -16.16 2.52
N ILE A 137 3.61 -15.53 2.93
CA ILE A 137 3.67 -14.13 3.35
C ILE A 137 4.49 -13.37 2.33
N LEU A 138 3.90 -12.37 1.68
CA LEU A 138 4.58 -11.51 0.72
C LEU A 138 4.87 -10.15 1.35
N LEU A 139 6.14 -9.81 1.52
CA LEU A 139 6.59 -8.46 1.87
C LEU A 139 6.91 -7.71 0.58
N ALA A 140 6.24 -6.59 0.37
CA ALA A 140 6.28 -5.88 -0.91
C ALA A 140 6.23 -4.35 -0.75
N THR A 141 6.63 -3.64 -1.81
CA THR A 141 6.58 -2.17 -1.87
C THR A 141 6.29 -1.69 -3.29
N GLY A 142 6.09 -0.38 -3.48
CA GLY A 142 5.96 0.25 -4.80
C GLY A 142 4.81 -0.32 -5.62
N THR A 143 5.12 -1.00 -6.73
CA THR A 143 4.15 -1.49 -7.71
C THR A 143 3.10 -2.45 -7.14
N PHE A 144 3.34 -3.06 -5.98
CA PHE A 144 2.33 -3.87 -5.30
C PHE A 144 1.15 -3.06 -4.72
N PHE A 145 1.32 -1.74 -4.53
CA PHE A 145 0.20 -0.84 -4.21
C PHE A 145 -0.70 -0.56 -5.42
N GLU A 146 -0.20 -0.75 -6.64
CA GLU A 146 -0.87 -0.33 -7.86
C GLU A 146 -1.25 -1.54 -8.72
N GLY A 147 -2.52 -1.95 -8.64
CA GLY A 147 -3.10 -2.85 -9.64
C GLY A 147 -2.55 -4.28 -9.63
N ILE A 148 -2.19 -4.82 -8.45
CA ILE A 148 -1.93 -6.24 -8.35
C ILE A 148 -3.23 -7.04 -8.51
N ASP A 149 -3.42 -7.59 -9.70
CA ASP A 149 -4.49 -8.56 -9.92
C ASP A 149 -4.08 -9.92 -9.33
N LEU A 150 -4.78 -10.32 -8.27
CA LEU A 150 -4.66 -11.61 -7.61
C LEU A 150 -5.98 -12.36 -7.85
N PRO A 151 -5.94 -13.60 -8.35
CA PRO A 151 -7.10 -14.47 -8.40
C PRO A 151 -7.85 -14.53 -7.06
N GLU A 152 -9.17 -14.70 -7.10
CA GLU A 152 -10.01 -14.77 -5.91
C GLU A 152 -9.47 -15.81 -4.90
N LYS A 153 -9.54 -15.47 -3.61
CA LYS A 153 -9.05 -16.25 -2.46
C LYS A 153 -7.53 -16.35 -2.27
N LEU A 154 -6.73 -15.62 -3.05
CA LEU A 154 -5.27 -15.60 -2.87
C LEU A 154 -4.76 -14.50 -1.93
N LEU A 155 -5.65 -13.67 -1.39
CA LEU A 155 -5.30 -12.69 -0.37
C LEU A 155 -6.38 -12.63 0.69
N GLU A 156 -6.02 -13.05 1.90
CA GLU A 156 -6.93 -13.06 3.05
C GLU A 156 -6.56 -12.00 4.08
N LEU A 157 -5.26 -11.70 4.21
CA LEU A 157 -4.76 -10.66 5.11
C LEU A 157 -3.89 -9.65 4.36
N LEU A 158 -4.32 -8.40 4.37
CA LEU A 158 -3.53 -7.27 3.92
C LEU A 158 -3.07 -6.44 5.12
N VAL A 159 -1.77 -6.23 5.24
CA VAL A 159 -1.17 -5.34 6.24
C VAL A 159 -0.51 -4.17 5.52
N ILE A 160 -0.84 -2.95 5.93
CA ILE A 160 -0.19 -1.72 5.45
C ILE A 160 0.57 -1.16 6.65
N VAL A 161 1.91 -1.25 6.62
CA VAL A 161 2.74 -0.88 7.78
C VAL A 161 2.78 0.63 8.03
N ARG A 162 2.52 1.41 6.97
CA ARG A 162 2.42 2.86 7.00
C ARG A 162 1.58 3.35 5.83
N LEU A 163 0.82 4.43 6.02
CA LEU A 163 0.13 5.08 4.92
C LEU A 163 1.14 5.53 3.84
N PRO A 164 0.88 5.25 2.55
CA PRO A 164 1.81 5.50 1.45
C PRO A 164 1.82 6.98 1.03
N PHE A 165 2.24 7.86 1.94
CA PHE A 165 2.45 9.27 1.61
C PHE A 165 3.69 9.44 0.75
N GLN A 166 3.60 10.33 -0.24
CA GLN A 166 4.76 10.71 -1.04
C GLN A 166 5.82 11.36 -0.16
N ALA A 167 7.09 11.08 -0.45
CA ALA A 167 8.19 11.69 0.27
C ALA A 167 8.15 13.22 0.07
N PRO A 168 8.11 14.03 1.14
CA PRO A 168 8.01 15.48 1.04
C PRO A 168 9.27 16.11 0.41
N ASN A 169 10.40 15.41 0.50
CA ASN A 169 11.71 15.92 0.09
C ASN A 169 12.05 15.67 -1.39
N THR A 170 11.11 15.16 -2.20
CA THR A 170 11.36 15.10 -3.64
C THR A 170 11.33 16.52 -4.22
N LEU A 171 12.21 16.80 -5.20
CA LEU A 171 12.27 18.12 -5.84
C LEU A 171 10.89 18.56 -6.35
N PHE A 172 10.14 17.64 -6.95
CA PHE A 172 8.81 17.93 -7.46
C PHE A 172 7.84 18.34 -6.35
N ASN A 173 7.86 17.65 -5.20
CA ASN A 173 6.99 17.97 -4.08
C ASN A 173 7.39 19.28 -3.41
N GLN A 174 8.69 19.56 -3.27
CA GLN A 174 9.18 20.84 -2.76
C GLN A 174 8.65 22.01 -3.60
N VAL A 175 8.80 21.93 -4.93
CA VAL A 175 8.31 22.98 -5.85
C VAL A 175 6.78 23.13 -5.76
N ARG A 176 6.04 22.01 -5.69
CA ARG A 176 4.57 22.07 -5.51
C ARG A 176 4.17 22.71 -4.20
N TYR A 177 4.85 22.38 -3.11
CA TYR A 177 4.56 22.88 -1.77
C TYR A 177 4.89 24.37 -1.65
N GLU A 178 6.01 24.81 -2.24
CA GLU A 178 6.35 26.23 -2.33
C GLU A 178 5.30 27.02 -3.11
N ARG A 179 4.86 26.50 -4.26
CA ARG A 179 3.81 27.14 -5.06
C ARG A 179 2.48 27.23 -4.30
N ALA A 180 2.08 26.17 -3.60
CA ALA A 180 0.86 26.17 -2.79
C ALA A 180 0.93 27.23 -1.68
N ARG A 181 2.06 27.31 -0.96
CA ARG A 181 2.29 28.32 0.08
C ARG A 181 2.26 29.75 -0.46
N GLN A 182 2.79 29.99 -1.66
CA GLN A 182 2.76 31.32 -2.31
C GLN A 182 1.35 31.82 -2.60
N VAL A 183 0.39 30.91 -2.83
CA VAL A 183 -1.02 31.25 -3.06
C VAL A 183 -1.90 31.13 -1.81
N GLY A 184 -1.28 30.91 -0.63
CA GLY A 184 -1.99 30.79 0.65
C GLY A 184 -2.73 29.45 0.85
N GLU A 185 -2.47 28.45 0.02
CA GLU A 185 -3.01 27.09 0.16
C GLU A 185 -2.09 26.26 1.10
N ASP A 186 -2.67 25.35 1.89
CA ASP A 186 -1.91 24.36 2.65
C ASP A 186 -1.48 23.22 1.70
N PRO A 187 -0.18 22.92 1.56
CA PRO A 187 0.32 21.87 0.66
C PRO A 187 -0.21 20.46 0.93
N PHE A 188 -0.81 20.22 2.10
CA PHE A 188 -1.35 18.92 2.52
C PHE A 188 -2.87 18.76 2.30
N THR A 189 -3.58 19.83 1.91
CA THR A 189 -5.04 19.84 1.68
C THR A 189 -5.39 20.24 0.26
#